data_AF-A0A1I1DN67-F1
#
_entry.id   AF-A0A1I1DN67-F1
#
_cell.length_a   1.000
_cell.length_b   1.000
_cell.length_c   1.000
_cell.angle_alpha   90.00
_cell.angle_beta   90.00
_cell.angle_gamma   90.00
#
_symmetry.space_group_name_H-M   'P 1'
#
loop_
_entity.id
_entity.type
_entity.pdbx_description
1 polymer ?
#
loop_
_entity_poly.entity_id
_entity_poly.type
_entity_poly.pdbx_seq_one_letter_code
_entity_poly.pdbx_strand_id
1 'polypeptide(L)'
;MARTPNGTVHSVATALAAAKTITAITNAAEASVSSTAHGYSVGDILIMYSGWGRLNMRAARVKTQTTDAFVLEGIDTSNAELFTPGGGAGSVRKVNTWVDLDRTMNHSSSGGDAKTVNVKFIESDVEIVLADGFNAVQRTFDMDADMIGAPAYTALKTLSDTNADTVVRRRAKSGAVSLIPAKVSFNEEETLTEGQAVTVRGTFNAQNISTRYAA
;
A
#
# COMPACT_ATOMS: atom_id res chain seq x y z
N MET A 1 23.73 -4.12 2.95
CA MET A 1 24.30 -2.79 2.60
C MET A 1 23.28 -1.72 2.95
N ALA A 2 23.67 -0.68 3.70
CA ALA A 2 22.82 0.46 4.00
C ALA A 2 22.70 1.39 2.78
N ARG A 3 21.54 2.03 2.58
CA ARG A 3 21.31 2.98 1.47
C ARG A 3 20.70 4.27 1.99
N THR A 4 21.04 5.38 1.35
CA THR A 4 20.35 6.65 1.55
C THR A 4 19.03 6.67 0.77
N PRO A 5 17.99 7.39 1.24
CA PRO A 5 16.72 7.53 0.53
C PRO A 5 16.83 8.35 -0.77
N ASN A 6 17.98 8.97 -1.04
CA ASN A 6 18.19 9.79 -2.23
C ASN A 6 17.93 9.03 -3.55
N GLY A 7 17.26 9.69 -4.49
CA GLY A 7 16.85 9.13 -5.79
C GLY A 7 15.66 8.17 -5.72
N THR A 8 14.90 8.19 -4.62
CA THR A 8 13.67 7.40 -4.50
C THR A 8 12.50 8.17 -5.11
N VAL A 9 11.83 7.56 -6.10
CA VAL A 9 10.62 8.13 -6.72
C VAL A 9 9.38 7.54 -6.06
N HIS A 10 8.46 8.42 -5.70
CA HIS A 10 7.14 8.08 -5.20
C HIS A 10 6.11 8.22 -6.32
N SER A 11 5.15 7.29 -6.39
CA SER A 11 4.05 7.34 -7.35
C SER A 11 2.75 6.99 -6.69
N VAL A 12 1.66 7.54 -7.20
CA VAL A 12 0.29 7.20 -6.80
C VAL A 12 -0.47 6.59 -7.97
N ALA A 13 -1.35 5.65 -7.67
CA ALA A 13 -2.28 5.07 -8.65
C ALA A 13 -3.51 5.98 -8.77
N THR A 14 -3.76 6.51 -9.97
CA THR A 14 -4.91 7.42 -10.22
C THR A 14 -6.07 6.73 -10.92
N ALA A 15 -5.80 5.66 -11.65
CA ALA A 15 -6.82 4.87 -12.34
C ALA A 15 -6.68 3.39 -11.98
N LEU A 16 -7.72 2.84 -11.38
CA LEU A 16 -7.88 1.41 -11.15
C LEU A 16 -8.80 0.83 -12.24
N ALA A 17 -8.45 -0.33 -12.77
CA ALA A 17 -9.27 -1.07 -13.72
C ALA A 17 -10.57 -1.55 -13.06
N ALA A 18 -11.53 -1.94 -13.91
CA ALA A 18 -12.73 -2.63 -13.47
C ALA A 18 -12.37 -3.87 -12.62
N ALA A 19 -13.16 -4.11 -11.59
CA ALA A 19 -12.97 -5.25 -10.71
C ALA A 19 -13.15 -6.56 -11.48
N LYS A 20 -12.17 -7.45 -11.37
CA LYS A 20 -12.27 -8.85 -11.80
C LYS A 20 -12.60 -9.71 -10.60
N THR A 21 -13.50 -10.66 -10.77
CA THR A 21 -13.91 -11.58 -9.71
C THR A 21 -12.81 -12.61 -9.46
N ILE A 22 -12.52 -12.85 -8.18
CA ILE A 22 -11.69 -13.95 -7.71
C ILE A 22 -12.62 -15.05 -7.21
N THR A 23 -12.51 -16.24 -7.80
CA THR A 23 -13.33 -17.39 -7.40
C THR A 23 -12.66 -18.22 -6.31
N ALA A 24 -11.34 -18.32 -6.32
CA ALA A 24 -10.57 -19.06 -5.33
C ALA A 24 -9.15 -18.51 -5.20
N ILE A 25 -8.55 -18.70 -4.02
CA ILE A 25 -7.13 -18.47 -3.76
C ILE A 25 -6.57 -19.72 -3.08
N THR A 26 -5.46 -20.25 -3.58
CA THR A 26 -4.81 -21.44 -3.02
C THR A 26 -4.06 -21.12 -1.73
N ASN A 27 -3.95 -22.09 -0.83
CA ASN A 27 -3.06 -22.05 0.33
C ASN A 27 -1.65 -22.49 -0.10
N ALA A 28 -0.76 -21.54 -0.36
CA ALA A 28 0.61 -21.81 -0.80
C ALA A 28 1.55 -20.68 -0.37
N ALA A 29 2.86 -20.95 -0.37
CA ALA A 29 3.86 -19.90 -0.14
C ALA A 29 3.79 -18.77 -1.19
N GLU A 30 3.33 -19.10 -2.40
CA GLU A 30 2.91 -18.15 -3.41
C GLU A 30 1.46 -18.44 -3.80
N ALA A 31 0.55 -17.58 -3.36
CA ALA A 31 -0.88 -17.75 -3.58
C ALA A 31 -1.23 -17.67 -5.08
N SER A 32 -1.79 -18.76 -5.62
CA SER A 32 -2.43 -18.78 -6.94
C SER A 32 -3.88 -18.33 -6.80
N VAL A 33 -4.27 -17.37 -7.63
CA VAL A 33 -5.59 -16.73 -7.64
C VAL A 33 -6.31 -17.12 -8.91
N SER A 34 -7.48 -17.74 -8.77
CA SER A 34 -8.35 -18.11 -9.89
C SER A 34 -9.26 -16.94 -10.27
N SER A 35 -9.17 -16.49 -11.52
CA SER A 35 -9.97 -15.39 -12.07
C SER A 35 -10.11 -15.57 -13.59
N THR A 36 -11.30 -15.92 -14.07
CA THR A 36 -11.55 -16.22 -15.48
C THR A 36 -11.36 -15.00 -16.38
N ALA A 37 -10.65 -15.15 -17.50
CA ALA A 37 -10.41 -14.08 -18.48
C ALA A 37 -9.96 -12.74 -17.83
N HIS A 38 -9.01 -12.83 -16.90
CA HIS A 38 -8.52 -11.68 -16.14
C HIS A 38 -7.73 -10.70 -17.03
N GLY A 39 -7.03 -11.20 -18.05
CA GLY A 39 -6.31 -10.38 -19.04
C GLY A 39 -5.12 -9.61 -18.45
N TYR A 40 -4.57 -10.09 -17.33
CA TYR A 40 -3.39 -9.48 -16.72
C TYR A 40 -2.13 -9.88 -17.47
N SER A 41 -1.00 -9.31 -17.06
CA SER A 41 0.34 -9.65 -17.53
C SER A 41 1.30 -9.76 -16.35
N VAL A 42 2.38 -10.52 -16.54
CA VAL A 42 3.47 -10.59 -15.55
C VAL A 42 4.00 -9.18 -15.28
N GLY A 43 4.16 -8.84 -14.00
CA GLY A 43 4.61 -7.52 -13.56
C GLY A 43 3.49 -6.51 -13.28
N ASP A 44 2.24 -6.84 -13.61
CA ASP A 44 1.09 -5.98 -13.27
C ASP A 44 0.94 -5.82 -11.75
N ILE A 45 0.60 -4.61 -11.32
CA ILE A 45 0.30 -4.30 -9.92
C ILE A 45 -1.21 -4.34 -9.70
N LEU A 46 -1.61 -5.13 -8.72
CA LEU A 46 -3.00 -5.39 -8.38
C LEU A 46 -3.27 -4.96 -6.94
N ILE A 47 -4.46 -4.41 -6.70
CA ILE A 47 -5.03 -4.28 -5.36
C ILE A 47 -6.13 -5.34 -5.19
N MET A 48 -6.04 -6.08 -4.09
CA MET A 48 -6.92 -7.20 -3.81
C MET A 48 -7.92 -6.86 -2.71
N TYR A 49 -9.14 -7.35 -2.90
CA TYR A 49 -10.21 -7.36 -1.93
C TYR A 49 -10.62 -8.82 -1.75
N SER A 50 -10.35 -9.39 -0.59
CA SER A 50 -10.52 -10.82 -0.32
C SER A 50 -11.32 -11.00 0.96
N GLY A 51 -12.10 -12.09 1.05
CA GLY A 51 -12.79 -12.46 2.30
C GLY A 51 -11.83 -12.71 3.45
N TRP A 52 -10.58 -13.13 3.17
CA TRP A 52 -9.52 -13.15 4.17
C TRP A 52 -9.06 -11.73 4.53
N GLY A 53 -9.31 -11.31 5.78
CA GLY A 53 -8.95 -9.98 6.27
C GLY A 53 -7.46 -9.62 6.10
N ARG A 54 -6.56 -10.61 6.16
CA ARG A 54 -5.10 -10.39 5.95
C ARG A 54 -4.70 -10.13 4.49
N LEU A 55 -5.54 -10.50 3.52
CA LEU A 55 -5.35 -10.19 2.10
C LEU A 55 -6.24 -9.05 1.60
N ASN A 56 -7.28 -8.69 2.35
CA ASN A 56 -8.13 -7.57 2.01
C ASN A 56 -7.32 -6.27 2.00
N MET A 57 -7.57 -5.41 1.02
CA MET A 57 -6.82 -4.16 0.81
C MET A 57 -5.31 -4.39 0.73
N ARG A 58 -4.84 -5.46 0.08
CA ARG A 58 -3.41 -5.73 -0.10
C ARG A 58 -2.98 -5.52 -1.54
N ALA A 59 -1.83 -4.86 -1.73
CA ALA A 59 -1.24 -4.65 -3.05
C ALA A 59 -0.18 -5.72 -3.34
N ALA A 60 -0.23 -6.33 -4.52
CA ALA A 60 0.68 -7.39 -4.93
C ALA A 60 1.01 -7.30 -6.44
N ARG A 61 2.15 -7.87 -6.84
CA ARG A 61 2.60 -7.96 -8.23
C ARG A 61 2.30 -9.35 -8.77
N VAL A 62 1.86 -9.43 -10.03
CA VAL A 62 1.68 -10.71 -10.73
C VAL A 62 3.04 -11.30 -11.07
N LYS A 63 3.32 -12.50 -10.55
CA LYS A 63 4.56 -13.25 -10.83
C LYS A 63 4.46 -14.05 -12.11
N THR A 64 3.43 -14.87 -12.22
CA THR A 64 3.14 -15.73 -13.39
C THR A 64 1.64 -15.75 -13.62
N GLN A 65 1.23 -16.14 -14.82
CA GLN A 65 -0.18 -16.22 -15.17
C GLN A 65 -0.47 -17.31 -16.19
N THR A 66 -1.73 -17.68 -16.22
CA THR A 66 -2.41 -18.48 -17.24
C THR A 66 -3.60 -17.66 -17.75
N THR A 67 -4.47 -18.23 -18.59
CA THR A 67 -5.67 -17.53 -19.07
C THR A 67 -6.66 -17.21 -17.94
N ASP A 68 -6.75 -18.08 -16.94
CA ASP A 68 -7.82 -18.07 -15.92
C ASP A 68 -7.30 -18.07 -14.48
N ALA A 69 -5.98 -17.95 -14.29
CA ALA A 69 -5.35 -17.89 -12.98
C ALA A 69 -4.01 -17.14 -13.03
N PHE A 70 -3.65 -16.50 -11.92
CA PHE A 70 -2.38 -15.81 -11.78
C PHE A 70 -1.79 -16.02 -10.38
N VAL A 71 -0.46 -15.96 -10.27
CA VAL A 71 0.27 -16.13 -9.00
C VAL A 71 0.72 -14.77 -8.48
N LEU A 72 0.52 -14.54 -7.18
CA LEU A 72 0.95 -13.34 -6.49
C LEU A 72 2.36 -13.47 -5.93
N GLU A 73 3.20 -12.49 -6.21
CA GLU A 73 4.55 -12.43 -5.67
C GLU A 73 4.56 -11.91 -4.22
N GLY A 74 5.23 -12.63 -3.31
CA GLY A 74 5.44 -12.18 -1.93
C GLY A 74 4.20 -12.28 -1.03
N ILE A 75 3.20 -13.09 -1.41
CA ILE A 75 1.99 -13.36 -0.65
C ILE A 75 1.95 -14.83 -0.25
N ASP A 76 2.23 -15.09 1.04
CA ASP A 76 2.16 -16.41 1.65
C ASP A 76 0.79 -16.64 2.30
N THR A 77 0.10 -17.68 1.84
CA THR A 77 -1.21 -18.16 2.33
C THR A 77 -1.15 -19.60 2.86
N SER A 78 0.04 -20.12 3.17
CA SER A 78 0.26 -21.51 3.59
C SER A 78 -0.46 -21.90 4.89
N ASN A 79 -0.69 -20.94 5.80
CA ASN A 79 -1.36 -21.21 7.07
C ASN A 79 -2.89 -21.33 6.89
N ALA A 80 -3.41 -22.55 6.87
CA ALA A 80 -4.83 -22.85 6.66
C ALA A 80 -5.77 -22.38 7.79
N GLU A 81 -5.26 -22.16 9.01
CA GLU A 81 -6.06 -21.60 10.12
C GLU A 81 -6.32 -20.11 9.89
N LEU A 82 -5.31 -19.39 9.40
CA LEU A 82 -5.42 -17.96 9.08
C LEU A 82 -6.09 -17.70 7.72
N PHE A 83 -5.96 -18.66 6.80
CA PHE A 83 -6.48 -18.61 5.45
C PHE A 83 -7.38 -19.81 5.21
N THR A 84 -8.56 -19.80 5.83
CA THR A 84 -9.51 -20.91 5.74
C THR A 84 -9.86 -21.20 4.28
N PRO A 85 -9.75 -22.46 3.82
CA PRO A 85 -10.05 -22.82 2.43
C PRO A 85 -11.45 -22.37 1.99
N GLY A 86 -11.54 -21.82 0.79
CA GLY A 86 -12.79 -21.26 0.25
C GLY A 86 -13.17 -19.86 0.75
N GLY A 87 -12.49 -19.33 1.78
CA GLY A 87 -12.73 -17.99 2.31
C GLY A 87 -12.05 -16.84 1.55
N GLY A 88 -11.18 -17.15 0.58
CA GLY A 88 -10.37 -16.18 -0.16
C GLY A 88 -11.06 -15.53 -1.36
N ALA A 89 -12.31 -15.88 -1.67
CA ALA A 89 -13.05 -15.27 -2.78
C ALA A 89 -13.20 -13.76 -2.59
N GLY A 90 -13.33 -13.03 -3.70
CA GLY A 90 -13.41 -11.59 -3.67
C GLY A 90 -13.23 -10.94 -5.03
N SER A 91 -12.53 -9.82 -5.08
CA SER A 91 -12.26 -9.10 -6.32
C SER A 91 -10.86 -8.50 -6.35
N VAL A 92 -10.38 -8.25 -7.55
CA VAL A 92 -9.07 -7.64 -7.79
C VAL A 92 -9.18 -6.54 -8.82
N ARG A 93 -8.43 -5.47 -8.61
CA ARG A 93 -8.36 -4.34 -9.54
C ARG A 93 -6.91 -4.11 -9.92
N LYS A 94 -6.65 -3.98 -11.22
CA LYS A 94 -5.33 -3.62 -11.75
C LYS A 94 -5.11 -2.12 -11.63
N VAL A 95 -3.89 -1.70 -11.32
CA VAL A 95 -3.48 -0.30 -11.47
C VAL A 95 -3.18 -0.03 -12.95
N ASN A 96 -3.97 0.84 -13.58
CA ASN A 96 -3.80 1.19 -14.99
C ASN A 96 -2.81 2.34 -15.18
N THR A 97 -2.95 3.39 -14.36
CA THR A 97 -2.18 4.62 -14.52
C THR A 97 -1.45 4.96 -13.24
N TRP A 98 -0.16 5.24 -13.39
CA TRP A 98 0.71 5.76 -12.35
C TRP A 98 1.00 7.22 -12.64
N VAL A 99 0.90 8.06 -11.61
CA VAL A 99 1.42 9.42 -11.63
C VAL A 99 2.59 9.48 -10.66
N ASP A 100 3.77 9.82 -11.17
CA ASP A 100 4.95 10.04 -10.33
C ASP A 100 4.83 11.40 -9.65
N LEU A 101 5.20 11.47 -8.37
CA LEU A 101 5.25 12.71 -7.60
C LEU A 101 6.52 13.46 -7.96
N ASP A 102 6.38 14.73 -8.29
CA ASP A 102 7.49 15.63 -8.60
C ASP A 102 7.65 16.69 -7.51
N ARG A 103 8.86 17.22 -7.34
CA ARG A 103 9.22 18.29 -6.38
C ARG A 103 8.67 18.08 -4.96
N THR A 104 8.76 16.84 -4.47
CA THR A 104 8.40 16.49 -3.10
C THR A 104 9.62 16.49 -2.20
N MET A 105 9.44 16.94 -0.96
CA MET A 105 10.45 17.12 0.07
C MET A 105 10.00 16.43 1.37
N ASN A 106 10.93 16.29 2.33
CA ASN A 106 10.65 15.88 3.70
C ASN A 106 9.81 14.60 3.86
N HIS A 107 10.10 13.57 3.05
CA HIS A 107 9.43 12.27 3.17
C HIS A 107 9.73 11.63 4.52
N SER A 108 8.68 11.44 5.33
CA SER A 108 8.76 10.77 6.63
C SER A 108 7.77 9.62 6.70
N SER A 109 8.02 8.67 7.59
CA SER A 109 7.11 7.57 7.89
C SER A 109 6.98 7.40 9.39
N SER A 110 5.75 7.24 9.87
CA SER A 110 5.42 7.00 11.27
C SER A 110 4.45 5.83 11.41
N GLY A 111 4.40 5.26 12.62
CA GLY A 111 3.60 4.08 12.92
C GLY A 111 4.23 2.79 12.40
N GLY A 112 3.48 1.70 12.46
CA GLY A 112 4.00 0.35 12.22
C GLY A 112 4.74 -0.25 13.41
N ASP A 113 4.84 0.48 14.53
CA ASP A 113 5.36 -0.04 15.80
C ASP A 113 4.38 -1.04 16.40
N ALA A 114 4.92 -2.01 17.15
CA ALA A 114 4.13 -2.99 17.86
C ALA A 114 3.22 -2.29 18.87
N LYS A 115 1.93 -2.57 18.80
CA LYS A 115 0.96 -2.10 19.78
C LYS A 115 0.91 -3.13 20.90
N THR A 116 1.00 -2.65 22.14
CA THR A 116 0.97 -3.51 23.32
C THR A 116 -0.16 -3.11 24.25
N VAL A 117 -0.78 -4.10 24.88
CA VAL A 117 -1.74 -3.89 25.96
C VAL A 117 -1.14 -4.45 27.22
N ASN A 118 -0.99 -3.55 28.18
CA ASN A 118 -0.50 -3.83 29.51
C ASN A 118 -1.68 -4.33 30.35
N VAL A 119 -1.59 -5.58 30.82
CA VAL A 119 -2.65 -6.24 31.60
C VAL A 119 -2.09 -6.58 32.97
N LYS A 120 -2.79 -6.10 34.01
CA LYS A 120 -2.55 -6.50 35.39
C LYS A 120 -3.71 -7.36 35.87
N PHE A 121 -3.42 -8.61 36.24
CA PHE A 121 -4.39 -9.46 36.93
C PHE A 121 -4.46 -9.07 38.40
N ILE A 122 -5.65 -9.14 39.01
CA ILE A 122 -5.86 -8.70 40.40
C ILE A 122 -5.03 -9.49 41.43
N GLU A 123 -4.65 -10.71 41.08
CA GLU A 123 -3.85 -11.63 41.89
C GLU A 123 -2.34 -11.47 41.69
N SER A 124 -1.91 -10.70 40.69
CA SER A 124 -0.50 -10.49 40.36
C SER A 124 -0.13 -9.03 40.57
N ASP A 125 0.94 -8.79 41.33
CA ASP A 125 1.51 -7.46 41.49
C ASP A 125 2.33 -6.99 40.26
N VAL A 126 2.65 -7.90 39.34
CA VAL A 126 3.40 -7.64 38.13
C VAL A 126 2.47 -7.57 36.92
N GLU A 127 2.67 -6.56 36.09
CA GLU A 127 1.96 -6.35 34.83
C GLU A 127 2.58 -7.20 33.71
N ILE A 128 1.72 -7.80 32.89
CA ILE A 128 2.14 -8.54 31.69
C ILE A 128 1.85 -7.72 30.44
N VAL A 129 2.70 -7.85 29.43
CA VAL A 129 2.56 -7.15 28.15
C VAL A 129 2.04 -8.13 27.11
N LEU A 130 0.84 -7.86 26.57
CA LEU A 130 0.25 -8.60 25.45
C LEU A 130 0.48 -7.85 24.13
N ALA A 131 0.81 -8.57 23.06
CA ALA A 131 0.94 -7.99 21.73
C ALA A 131 -0.44 -7.84 21.06
N ASP A 132 -0.82 -6.61 20.74
CA ASP A 132 -2.11 -6.22 20.13
C ASP A 132 -1.92 -5.69 18.70
N GLY A 133 -1.13 -6.41 17.91
CA GLY A 133 -0.86 -6.04 16.52
C GLY A 133 0.07 -4.83 16.37
N PHE A 134 -0.23 -3.97 15.40
CA PHE A 134 0.63 -2.86 14.98
C PHE A 134 -0.18 -1.58 14.76
N ASN A 135 0.44 -0.44 15.04
CA ASN A 135 -0.14 0.87 14.74
C ASN A 135 -0.22 1.12 13.24
N ALA A 136 -1.23 1.88 12.80
CA ALA A 136 -1.40 2.26 11.41
C ALA A 136 -0.18 3.04 10.88
N VAL A 137 0.29 2.65 9.69
CA VAL A 137 1.43 3.32 9.06
C VAL A 137 0.95 4.57 8.31
N GLN A 138 1.61 5.70 8.55
CA GLN A 138 1.41 6.92 7.79
C GLN A 138 2.73 7.33 7.13
N ARG A 139 2.64 7.89 5.92
CA ARG A 139 3.80 8.48 5.24
C ARG A 139 3.48 9.91 4.84
N THR A 140 4.19 10.86 5.40
CA THR A 140 4.01 12.28 5.10
C THR A 140 5.06 12.75 4.11
N PHE A 141 4.71 13.76 3.33
CA PHE A 141 5.62 14.48 2.45
C PHE A 141 5.16 15.92 2.33
N ASP A 142 6.11 16.81 2.07
CA ASP A 142 5.81 18.17 1.66
C ASP A 142 6.01 18.26 0.13
N MET A 143 5.22 19.07 -0.55
CA MET A 143 5.30 19.32 -1.99
C MET A 143 5.41 20.81 -2.22
N ASP A 144 6.17 21.23 -3.22
CA ASP A 144 6.25 22.62 -3.66
C ASP A 144 4.84 23.18 -3.98
N ALA A 145 4.45 24.28 -3.34
CA ALA A 145 3.10 24.86 -3.48
C ALA A 145 2.85 25.38 -4.90
N ASP A 146 3.90 25.82 -5.61
CA ASP A 146 3.82 26.35 -6.97
C ASP A 146 3.54 25.24 -8.02
N MET A 147 3.45 23.97 -7.60
CA MET A 147 3.07 22.84 -8.46
C MET A 147 1.55 22.73 -8.70
N ILE A 148 0.78 23.74 -8.30
CA ILE A 148 -0.65 23.82 -8.58
C ILE A 148 -0.93 23.63 -10.08
N GLY A 149 -1.83 22.68 -10.40
CA GLY A 149 -2.17 22.31 -11.78
C GLY A 149 -1.23 21.28 -12.43
N ALA A 150 -0.13 20.89 -11.79
CA ALA A 150 0.67 19.76 -12.26
C ALA A 150 -0.09 18.42 -12.10
N PRO A 151 0.15 17.41 -12.96
CA PRO A 151 -0.56 16.13 -12.90
C PRO A 151 -0.51 15.45 -11.53
N ALA A 152 0.63 15.54 -10.85
CA ALA A 152 0.81 14.98 -9.50
C ALA A 152 -0.04 15.70 -8.45
N TYR A 153 -0.09 17.04 -8.50
CA TYR A 153 -0.89 17.84 -7.59
C TYR A 153 -2.38 17.56 -7.79
N THR A 154 -2.86 17.60 -9.03
CA THR A 154 -4.27 17.32 -9.36
C THR A 154 -4.67 15.90 -8.94
N ALA A 155 -3.79 14.91 -9.18
CA ALA A 155 -4.01 13.54 -8.75
C ALA A 155 -4.19 13.41 -7.23
N LEU A 156 -3.29 14.03 -6.45
CA LEU A 156 -3.35 14.00 -4.99
C LEU A 156 -4.61 14.70 -4.46
N LYS A 157 -4.97 15.84 -5.04
CA LYS A 157 -6.20 16.57 -4.71
C LYS A 157 -7.44 15.70 -4.96
N THR A 158 -7.60 15.16 -6.17
CA THR A 158 -8.75 14.31 -6.51
C THR A 158 -8.83 13.08 -5.62
N LEU A 159 -7.70 12.44 -5.30
CA LEU A 159 -7.67 11.28 -4.39
C LEU A 159 -8.07 11.67 -2.96
N SER A 160 -7.70 12.88 -2.52
CA SER A 160 -8.10 13.43 -1.22
C SER A 160 -9.61 13.73 -1.17
N ASP A 161 -10.14 14.42 -2.19
CA ASP A 161 -11.55 14.82 -2.26
C ASP A 161 -12.50 13.61 -2.36
N THR A 162 -12.12 12.62 -3.14
CA THR A 162 -12.94 11.40 -3.35
C THR A 162 -12.76 10.36 -2.26
N ASN A 163 -11.71 10.48 -1.43
CA ASN A 163 -11.33 9.49 -0.42
C ASN A 163 -11.21 8.06 -1.02
N ALA A 164 -10.77 7.99 -2.28
CA ALA A 164 -10.65 6.74 -3.02
C ALA A 164 -9.45 5.91 -2.56
N ASP A 165 -9.57 4.58 -2.64
CA ASP A 165 -8.45 3.69 -2.39
C ASP A 165 -7.41 3.83 -3.51
N THR A 166 -6.14 4.01 -3.13
CA THR A 166 -5.03 4.06 -4.07
C THR A 166 -3.89 3.13 -3.63
N VAL A 167 -2.95 2.90 -4.54
CA VAL A 167 -1.68 2.22 -4.23
C VAL A 167 -0.56 3.23 -4.39
N VAL A 168 0.24 3.39 -3.35
CA VAL A 168 1.45 4.19 -3.38
C VAL A 168 2.63 3.27 -3.67
N ARG A 169 3.38 3.61 -4.72
CA ARG A 169 4.58 2.91 -5.14
C ARG A 169 5.81 3.75 -4.78
N ARG A 170 6.78 3.11 -4.14
CA ARG A 170 8.10 3.69 -3.86
C ARG A 170 9.14 2.90 -4.65
N ARG A 171 9.82 3.54 -5.60
CA ARG A 171 10.93 2.96 -6.38
C ARG A 171 12.24 3.56 -5.88
N ALA A 172 13.06 2.75 -5.23
CA ALA A 172 14.38 3.19 -4.79
C ALA A 172 15.36 3.20 -5.97
N LYS A 173 16.39 4.04 -5.91
CA LYS A 173 17.49 4.07 -6.91
C LYS A 173 18.13 2.70 -7.13
N SER A 174 18.12 1.84 -6.12
CA SER A 174 18.65 0.48 -6.20
C SER A 174 17.77 -0.49 -6.98
N GLY A 175 16.63 -0.08 -7.54
CA GLY A 175 15.68 -0.94 -8.26
C GLY A 175 14.59 -1.58 -7.39
N ALA A 176 14.78 -1.61 -6.07
CA ALA A 176 13.79 -2.19 -5.15
C ALA A 176 12.48 -1.39 -5.13
N VAL A 177 11.35 -2.11 -5.14
CA VAL A 177 10.00 -1.52 -5.17
C VAL A 177 9.24 -1.85 -3.89
N SER A 178 8.57 -0.86 -3.31
CA SER A 178 7.60 -1.06 -2.24
C SER A 178 6.24 -0.56 -2.68
N LEU A 179 5.21 -1.36 -2.40
CA LEU A 179 3.81 -1.04 -2.65
C LEU A 179 3.10 -0.97 -1.32
N ILE A 180 2.33 0.09 -1.12
CA ILE A 180 1.46 0.21 0.05
C ILE A 180 0.09 0.72 -0.41
N PRO A 181 -0.99 -0.02 -0.16
CA PRO A 181 -2.34 0.47 -0.38
C PRO A 181 -2.64 1.54 0.68
N ALA A 182 -3.13 2.69 0.23
CA ALA A 182 -3.31 3.85 1.08
C ALA A 182 -4.49 4.70 0.62
N LYS A 183 -4.92 5.59 1.51
CA LYS A 183 -5.78 6.73 1.19
C LYS A 183 -4.95 8.00 1.31
N VAL A 184 -5.19 8.95 0.42
CA VAL A 184 -4.45 10.21 0.39
C VAL A 184 -5.23 11.26 1.18
N SER A 185 -4.53 12.02 2.01
CA SER A 185 -5.02 13.27 2.58
C SER A 185 -4.07 14.37 2.15
N PHE A 186 -4.55 15.29 1.33
CA PHE A 186 -3.75 16.38 0.79
C PHE A 186 -4.32 17.71 1.28
N ASN A 187 -3.49 18.48 1.97
CA ASN A 187 -3.86 19.81 2.43
C ASN A 187 -3.21 20.85 1.51
N GLU A 188 -4.04 21.62 0.83
CA GLU A 188 -3.61 22.68 -0.10
C GLU A 188 -3.20 23.97 0.64
N GLU A 189 -3.34 24.02 1.97
CA GLU A 189 -2.89 25.16 2.76
C GLU A 189 -1.36 25.32 2.69
N GLU A 190 -0.93 26.52 2.31
CA GLU A 190 0.48 26.87 2.18
C GLU A 190 1.15 26.99 3.55
N THR A 191 2.27 26.31 3.69
CA THR A 191 3.17 26.48 4.83
C THR A 191 4.31 27.40 4.41
N LEU A 192 4.35 28.59 5.02
CA LEU A 192 5.39 29.58 4.79
C LEU A 192 6.42 29.53 5.92
N THR A 193 7.70 29.44 5.58
CA THR A 193 8.81 29.52 6.52
C THR A 193 9.91 30.36 5.89
N GLU A 194 10.38 31.37 6.62
CA GLU A 194 11.38 32.31 6.10
C GLU A 194 12.66 31.57 5.69
N GLY A 195 13.18 31.89 4.50
CA GLY A 195 14.37 31.25 3.94
C GLY A 195 14.16 29.83 3.39
N GLN A 196 12.91 29.37 3.24
CA GLN A 196 12.56 28.08 2.63
C GLN A 196 11.51 28.25 1.51
N ALA A 197 11.37 27.24 0.66
CA ALA A 197 10.31 27.21 -0.37
C ALA A 197 8.93 27.07 0.28
N VAL A 198 7.91 27.65 -0.34
CA VAL A 198 6.51 27.49 0.08
C VAL A 198 6.07 26.07 -0.24
N THR A 199 5.47 25.39 0.73
CA THR A 199 5.14 23.97 0.61
C THR A 199 3.71 23.68 1.05
N VAL A 200 3.12 22.65 0.47
CA VAL A 200 1.85 22.05 0.88
C VAL A 200 2.10 20.62 1.37
N ARG A 201 1.23 20.12 2.26
CA ARG A 201 1.47 18.83 2.94
C ARG A 201 0.53 17.74 2.45
N GLY A 202 1.12 16.59 2.12
CA GLY A 202 0.40 15.36 1.81
C GLY A 202 0.70 14.24 2.80
N THR A 203 -0.31 13.44 3.10
CA THR A 203 -0.21 12.26 3.95
C THR A 203 -0.82 11.05 3.25
N PHE A 204 -0.05 9.96 3.17
CA PHE A 204 -0.52 8.65 2.77
C PHE A 204 -0.87 7.83 4.01
N ASN A 205 -2.16 7.54 4.18
CA ASN A 205 -2.70 6.73 5.26
C ASN A 205 -2.79 5.28 4.80
N ALA A 206 -1.86 4.43 5.24
CA ALA A 206 -1.83 3.04 4.83
C ALA A 206 -3.08 2.29 5.31
N GLN A 207 -3.69 1.53 4.41
CA GLN A 207 -4.84 0.68 4.73
C GLN A 207 -4.42 -0.75 5.07
N ASN A 208 -3.18 -1.14 4.74
CA ASN A 208 -2.62 -2.45 5.07
C ASN A 208 -1.08 -2.39 5.03
N ILE A 209 -0.45 -3.53 5.33
CA ILE A 209 1.00 -3.72 5.31
C ILE A 209 1.59 -3.50 3.92
N SER A 210 2.83 -3.00 3.87
CA SER A 210 3.53 -2.80 2.62
C SER A 210 4.10 -4.13 2.08
N THR A 211 3.91 -4.38 0.79
CA THR A 211 4.61 -5.46 0.07
C THR A 211 5.89 -4.90 -0.54
N ARG A 212 7.03 -5.60 -0.36
CA ARG A 212 8.35 -5.16 -0.81
C ARG A 212 8.97 -6.18 -1.75
N TYR A 213 9.56 -5.70 -2.83
CA TYR A 213 10.29 -6.51 -3.80
C TYR A 213 11.76 -6.12 -3.78
N ALA A 214 12.62 -7.12 -3.81
CA ALA A 214 14.04 -6.93 -4.04
C ALA A 214 14.29 -6.46 -5.49
N ALA A 215 15.49 -5.92 -5.72
CA ALA A 215 15.96 -5.57 -7.05
C ALA A 215 16.36 -6.82 -7.83
#